data_AF-A0A352PM00-F1
#
_entry.id   AF-A0A352PM00-F1
#
_cell.length_a   1.000
_cell.length_b   1.000
_cell.length_c   1.000
_cell.angle_alpha   90.00
_cell.angle_beta   90.00
_cell.angle_gamma   90.00
#
_symmetry.space_group_name_H-M   'P 1'
#
loop_
_entity.id
_entity.type
_entity.pdbx_description
1 polymer ?
#
loop_
_entity_poly.entity_id
_entity_poly.type
_entity_poly.pdbx_seq_one_letter_code
_entity_poly.pdbx_strand_id
1 'polypeptide(L)' 'MYIDRDDYLKKFIQKKENGQIKVITGVRRCGKSFLLFNIYYNYLRSINVDEKHIITLALDNDQNIE' A
#
# COMPACT_ATOMS: atom_id res chain seq x y z
N MET A 1 7.00 -15.81 3.52
CA MET A 1 5.76 -16.27 2.88
C MET A 1 4.60 -15.51 3.53
N TYR A 2 3.82 -14.77 2.74
CA TYR A 2 2.61 -14.09 3.22
C TYR A 2 1.41 -14.60 2.42
N ILE A 3 0.21 -14.42 2.98
CA ILE A 3 -1.02 -14.84 2.32
C ILE A 3 -1.32 -13.83 1.21
N ASP A 4 -1.51 -14.31 -0.01
CA ASP A 4 -1.87 -13.47 -1.15
C ASP A 4 -3.20 -12.74 -0.91
N ARG A 5 -3.27 -11.50 -1.37
CA ARG A 5 -4.39 -10.58 -1.18
C ARG A 5 -4.94 -10.09 -2.51
N ASP A 6 -4.99 -10.98 -3.51
CA ASP A 6 -5.31 -10.67 -4.89
C ASP A 6 -6.59 -9.88 -5.07
N ASP A 7 -7.66 -10.24 -4.36
CA ASP A 7 -8.94 -9.53 -4.48
C ASP A 7 -8.85 -8.08 -4.00
N TYR A 8 -8.11 -7.83 -2.91
CA TYR A 8 -7.88 -6.48 -2.43
C TYR A 8 -6.95 -5.73 -3.37
N LEU A 9 -5.86 -6.35 -3.81
CA LEU A 9 -4.92 -5.76 -4.75
C LEU A 9 -5.61 -5.35 -6.06
N LYS A 10 -6.45 -6.23 -6.64
CA LYS A 10 -7.24 -5.94 -7.85
C LYS A 10 -8.14 -4.72 -7.67
N LYS A 11 -8.78 -4.56 -6.50
CA LYS A 11 -9.59 -3.36 -6.21
C LYS A 11 -8.76 -2.07 -6.24
N PHE A 12 -7.52 -2.11 -5.76
CA PHE A 12 -6.58 -0.97 -5.86
C PHE A 12 -6.21 -0.67 -7.31
N ILE A 13 -5.80 -1.71 -8.04
CA ILE A 13 -5.36 -1.59 -9.44
C ILE A 13 -6.47 -1.00 -10.31
N GLN A 14 -7.69 -1.50 -10.21
CA GLN A 14 -8.84 -1.03 -11.00
C GLN A 14 -9.20 0.45 -10.76
N LYS A 15 -8.80 1.00 -9.61
CA LYS A 15 -9.08 2.39 -9.24
C LYS A 15 -7.84 3.28 -9.35
N LYS A 16 -6.71 2.75 -9.82
CA LYS A 16 -5.47 3.51 -10.05
C LYS A 16 -5.72 4.62 -11.06
N GLU A 17 -5.05 5.77 -10.87
CA GLU A 17 -5.04 6.91 -11.82
C GLU A 17 -6.40 7.55 -12.13
N ASN A 18 -7.45 7.24 -11.37
CA ASN A 18 -8.79 7.82 -11.59
C ASN A 18 -8.99 9.22 -10.97
N GLY A 19 -7.90 9.89 -10.55
CA GLY A 19 -7.92 11.23 -9.93
C GLY A 19 -8.45 11.31 -8.49
N GLN A 20 -8.83 10.18 -7.85
CA GLN A 20 -9.39 10.19 -6.51
C GLN A 20 -8.48 9.50 -5.48
N ILE A 21 -8.41 10.07 -4.28
CA ILE A 21 -7.72 9.48 -3.12
C ILE A 21 -8.36 8.14 -2.73
N LYS A 22 -7.53 7.15 -2.35
CA LYS A 22 -7.98 5.83 -1.86
C LYS A 22 -7.75 5.72 -0.37
N VAL A 23 -8.78 5.33 0.36
CA VAL A 23 -8.72 5.13 1.81
C VAL A 23 -8.94 3.64 2.10
N ILE A 24 -8.05 3.04 2.89
CA ILE A 24 -8.21 1.66 3.40
C ILE A 24 -8.62 1.74 4.85
N THR A 25 -9.81 1.23 5.14
CA THR A 25 -10.31 1.07 6.51
C THR A 25 -10.31 -0.39 6.92
N GLY A 26 -10.46 -0.65 8.22
CA GLY A 26 -10.55 -2.00 8.77
C GLY A 26 -10.02 -2.09 10.19
N VAL A 27 -10.37 -3.17 10.88
CA VAL A 27 -10.02 -3.39 12.30
C VAL A 27 -8.51 -3.45 12.55
N ARG A 28 -8.09 -3.23 13.80
CA ARG A 28 -6.69 -3.36 14.21
C ARG A 28 -6.14 -4.75 13.85
N ARG A 29 -4.89 -4.81 13.38
CA ARG A 29 -4.16 -6.04 12.97
C ARG A 29 -4.72 -6.79 11.75
N CYS A 30 -5.63 -6.22 10.95
CA CYS A 30 -6.08 -6.88 9.70
C CYS A 30 -5.08 -6.80 8.53
N GLY A 31 -3.92 -6.17 8.70
CA GLY A 31 -2.86 -6.14 7.68
C GLY A 31 -2.95 -5.01 6.65
N LYS A 32 -3.65 -3.90 6.95
CA LYS A 32 -3.75 -2.72 6.04
C LYS A 32 -2.38 -2.15 5.64
N SER A 33 -1.51 -1.92 6.63
CA SER A 33 -0.16 -1.39 6.39
C SER A 33 0.67 -2.36 5.55
N PHE A 34 0.51 -3.67 5.78
CA PHE A 34 1.18 -4.69 4.96
C PHE A 34 0.68 -4.68 3.50
N LEU A 35 -0.64 -4.56 3.29
CA LEU A 35 -1.24 -4.46 1.95
C LEU A 35 -0.68 -3.26 1.17
N LEU A 36 -0.55 -2.08 1.79
CA LEU A 36 0.01 -0.90 1.12
C LEU A 36 1.52 -0.97 0.93
N PHE A 37 2.26 -1.15 2.01
CA PHE A 37 3.71 -0.98 2.02
C PHE A 37 4.49 -2.17 1.46
N ASN A 38 3.86 -3.34 1.34
CA ASN A 38 4.52 -4.52 0.79
C ASN A 38 3.84 -4.95 -0.51
N ILE A 39 2.57 -5.36 -0.44
CA ILE A 39 1.90 -5.98 -1.60
C ILE A 39 1.71 -4.96 -2.73
N TYR A 40 1.09 -3.81 -2.44
CA TYR A 40 0.84 -2.79 -3.46
C TYR A 40 2.14 -2.11 -3.91
N TYR A 41 3.07 -1.86 -3.00
CA TYR A 41 4.42 -1.39 -3.33
C TYR A 41 5.12 -2.32 -4.34
N ASN A 42 5.16 -3.63 -4.07
CA ASN A 42 5.78 -4.62 -4.96
C ASN A 42 5.04 -4.72 -6.30
N TYR A 43 3.71 -4.57 -6.31
CA TYR A 43 2.96 -4.46 -7.55
C TYR A 43 3.40 -3.26 -8.39
N LEU A 44 3.54 -2.06 -7.80
CA LEU A 44 4.02 -0.87 -8.52
C LEU A 44 5.41 -1.09 -9.11
N ARG A 45 6.31 -1.74 -8.35
CA ARG A 45 7.64 -2.14 -8.84
C ARG A 45 7.56 -3.13 -9.99
N SER A 46 6.66 -4.11 -9.93
CA SER A 46 6.49 -5.14 -10.97
C SER A 46 6.05 -4.57 -12.31
N ILE A 47 5.39 -3.41 -12.32
CA ILE A 47 4.99 -2.69 -13.54
C ILE A 47 5.97 -1.56 -13.90
N ASN A 48 7.21 -1.63 -13.39
CA ASN A 48 8.31 -0.70 -13.66
C ASN A 48 8.10 0.75 -13.16
N VAL A 49 7.34 0.95 -12.08
CA VAL A 49 7.38 2.24 -11.38
C VAL A 49 8.71 2.35 -10.63
N ASP A 50 9.45 3.42 -10.92
CA ASP A 50 10.71 3.74 -10.23
C ASP A 50 10.45 4.00 -8.74
N GLU A 51 11.30 3.46 -7.87
CA GLU A 51 11.23 3.63 -6.41
C GLU A 51 11.19 5.09 -6.00
N LYS A 52 11.94 5.95 -6.70
CA LYS A 52 11.97 7.38 -6.40
C LYS A 52 10.62 8.07 -6.60
N HIS A 53 9.69 7.44 -7.31
CA HIS A 53 8.33 7.93 -7.52
C HIS A 53 7.31 7.30 -6.55
N ILE A 54 7.73 6.40 -5.66
CA ILE A 54 6.87 5.74 -4.67
C ILE A 54 7.20 6.29 -3.29
N ILE A 55 6.39 7.23 -2.81
CA ILE A 55 6.58 7.85 -1.49
C ILE A 55 5.75 7.08 -0.46
N THR A 56 6.43 6.42 0.49
CA THR A 56 5.80 5.73 1.62
C THR A 56 6.03 6.50 2.90
N LEU A 57 4.95 6.76 3.65
CA LEU A 57 5.01 7.47 4.93
C LEU A 57 4.25 6.67 5.98
N ALA A 58 4.95 6.22 7.02
CA ALA A 58 4.37 5.64 8.22
C ALA A 58 4.23 6.75 9.28
N LEU A 59 2.98 7.18 9.51
CA LEU A 59 2.67 8.25 10.47
C LEU A 59 2.51 7.74 11.91
N ASP A 60 2.47 6.43 12.08
CA ASP A 60 2.32 5.71 13.35
C ASP A 60 3.64 5.23 13.94
N ASN A 61 4.75 5.43 13.22
CA ASN A 61 6.07 5.15 13.76
C ASN A 61 6.52 6.33 14.62
N ASP A 62 6.69 6.08 15.92
CA ASP A 62 7.27 6.98 16.92
C ASP A 62 8.78 7.21 16.72
N GLN A 63 9.25 7.28 15.47
CA GLN A 63 10.67 7.53 15.14
C GLN A 63 11.05 9.02 15.16
N ASN A 64 10.07 9.91 15.34
CA ASN A 64 10.27 11.36 15.45
C ASN A 64 10.02 11.90 16.87
N ILE A 65 10.13 11.05 17.90
CA ILE A 65 10.21 11.52 19.29
C ILE A 65 11.67 11.87 19.57
N GLU A 66 12.09 13.07 19.14
CA GLU A 66 13.25 13.76 19.70
C GLU A 66 12.79 14.87 20.66
#